data_AF-A0A7C1L0E7-F1
#
_entry.id   AF-A0A7C1L0E7-F1
#
_cell.length_a   1.000
_cell.length_b   1.000
_cell.length_c   1.000
_cell.angle_alpha   90.00
_cell.angle_beta   90.00
_cell.angle_gamma   90.00
#
_symmetry.space_group_name_H-M   'P 1'
#
loop_
_entity.id
_entity.type
_entity.pdbx_description
1 polymer ?
#
loop_
_entity_poly.entity_id
_entity_poly.type
_entity_poly.pdbx_seq_one_letter_code
_entity_poly.pdbx_strand_id
1 'polypeptide(L)'
;MTSENHETQLARIIYHRMLSTMKFTLDLEEQKYLEKGRLDDRYKFFKKQLMSQTYDNLRSLFKDLEALKLLEPTSYPEDVKDGYKPTSSGGSGYANAQSLDKWLNSVHE
;
A
#
# COMPACT_ATOMS: atom_id res chain seq x y z
N MET A 1 -18.22 8.34 18.23
CA MET A 1 -17.03 7.56 17.82
C MET A 1 -17.51 6.45 16.91
N THR A 2 -17.56 6.71 15.61
CA THR A 2 -17.80 5.67 14.61
C THR A 2 -16.60 4.75 14.64
N SER A 3 -16.83 3.47 14.92
CA SER A 3 -15.88 2.39 14.69
C SER A 3 -15.22 2.59 13.32
N GLU A 4 -13.93 2.90 13.27
CA GLU A 4 -13.18 2.90 12.02
C GLU A 4 -13.17 1.46 11.51
N ASN A 5 -14.10 1.14 10.60
CA ASN A 5 -14.17 -0.20 10.07
C ASN A 5 -13.00 -0.41 9.10
N HIS A 6 -11.89 -0.91 9.63
CA HIS A 6 -10.66 -1.13 8.90
C HIS A 6 -10.82 -2.13 7.74
N GLU A 7 -11.88 -2.95 7.75
CA GLU A 7 -12.17 -3.95 6.72
C GLU A 7 -12.64 -3.35 5.39
N THR A 8 -13.12 -2.10 5.39
CA THR A 8 -13.63 -1.43 4.18
C THR A 8 -12.72 -0.31 3.66
N GLN A 9 -11.55 -0.10 4.27
CA GLN A 9 -10.61 0.95 3.88
C GLN A 9 -9.85 0.58 2.59
N LEU A 10 -10.26 1.16 1.47
CA LEU A 10 -9.78 0.83 0.13
C LEU A 10 -8.27 1.06 -0.02
N ALA A 11 -7.78 2.22 0.41
CA ALA A 11 -6.35 2.56 0.33
C ALA A 11 -5.49 1.54 1.10
N ARG A 12 -5.91 1.20 2.33
CA ARG A 12 -5.26 0.19 3.17
C ARG A 12 -5.24 -1.16 2.47
N ILE A 13 -6.38 -1.63 1.94
CA ILE A 13 -6.47 -2.92 1.24
C ILE A 13 -5.51 -2.98 0.05
N ILE A 14 -5.53 -1.96 -0.82
CA ILE A 14 -4.65 -1.87 -1.99
C ILE A 14 -3.19 -1.89 -1.55
N TYR A 15 -2.83 -1.04 -0.59
CA TYR A 15 -1.46 -0.93 -0.08
C TYR A 15 -0.94 -2.26 0.43
N HIS A 16 -1.69 -2.92 1.33
CA HIS A 16 -1.28 -4.19 1.91
C HIS A 16 -1.17 -5.32 0.89
N ARG A 17 -2.09 -5.38 -0.09
CA ARG A 17 -2.00 -6.37 -1.18
C ARG A 17 -0.75 -6.15 -2.02
N MET A 18 -0.45 -4.91 -2.40
CA MET A 18 0.75 -4.57 -3.18
C MET A 18 2.04 -4.89 -2.41
N LEU A 19 2.09 -4.57 -1.10
CA LEU A 19 3.23 -4.93 -0.25
C LEU A 19 3.41 -6.45 -0.13
N SER A 20 2.31 -7.19 -0.03
CA SER A 20 2.33 -8.66 0.00
C SER A 20 2.90 -9.24 -1.30
N THR A 21 2.44 -8.75 -2.46
CA THR A 21 2.96 -9.14 -3.77
C THR A 21 4.44 -8.79 -3.93
N MET A 22 4.86 -7.60 -3.50
CA MET A 22 6.26 -7.20 -3.52
C MET A 22 7.11 -8.13 -2.65
N LYS A 23 6.66 -8.45 -1.42
CA LYS A 23 7.37 -9.39 -0.55
C LYS A 23 7.49 -10.76 -1.18
N PHE A 24 6.40 -11.31 -1.72
CA PHE A 24 6.40 -12.59 -2.41
C PHE A 24 7.41 -12.61 -3.58
N THR A 25 7.45 -11.53 -4.37
CA THR A 25 8.40 -11.40 -5.49
C THR A 25 9.84 -11.36 -5.00
N LEU A 26 10.13 -10.64 -3.91
CA LEU A 26 11.46 -10.61 -3.29
C LEU A 26 11.87 -11.99 -2.76
N ASP A 27 10.95 -12.73 -2.13
CA ASP A 27 11.22 -14.06 -1.59
C ASP A 27 11.51 -15.06 -2.73
N LEU A 28 10.77 -15.00 -3.84
CA LEU A 28 11.02 -15.82 -5.02
C LEU A 28 12.37 -15.49 -5.68
N GLU A 29 12.67 -14.21 -5.84
CA GLU A 29 13.89 -13.78 -6.50
C GLU A 29 15.13 -14.11 -5.65
N GLU A 30 15.03 -14.06 -4.32
CA GLU A 30 16.08 -14.47 -3.38
C GLU A 30 16.57 -15.90 -3.63
N GLN A 31 15.67 -16.82 -4.01
CA GLN A 31 15.99 -18.23 -4.27
C GLN A 31 16.97 -18.43 -5.44
N LYS A 32 17.12 -17.45 -6.33
CA LYS A 32 18.07 -17.52 -7.45
C LYS A 32 19.52 -17.23 -7.03
N TYR A 33 19.74 -16.69 -5.83
CA TYR A 33 21.05 -16.25 -5.35
C TYR A 33 21.59 -17.16 -4.24
N LEU A 34 21.54 -18.48 -4.41
CA LEU A 34 21.78 -19.48 -3.34
C LEU A 34 23.08 -19.28 -2.54
N GLU A 35 24.15 -18.80 -3.17
CA GLU A 35 25.46 -18.64 -2.51
C GLU A 35 25.52 -17.45 -1.54
N LYS A 36 24.86 -16.34 -1.88
CA LYS A 36 24.95 -15.06 -1.16
C LYS A 36 23.61 -14.55 -0.64
N GLY A 37 22.51 -15.14 -1.08
CA GLY A 37 21.13 -14.75 -0.80
C GLY A 37 20.94 -13.23 -0.95
N ARG A 38 20.44 -12.62 0.12
CA ARG A 38 20.18 -11.17 0.21
C ARG A 38 21.42 -10.29 0.11
N LEU A 39 22.61 -10.85 0.32
CA LEU A 39 23.86 -10.11 0.27
C LEU A 39 24.41 -9.98 -1.15
N ASP A 40 23.85 -10.70 -2.14
CA ASP A 40 24.22 -10.58 -3.54
C ASP A 40 23.87 -9.18 -4.07
N ASP A 41 24.81 -8.53 -4.74
CA ASP A 41 24.61 -7.17 -5.25
C ASP A 41 23.56 -7.09 -6.35
N ARG A 42 23.37 -8.18 -7.12
CA ARG A 42 22.29 -8.28 -8.11
C ARG A 42 20.93 -8.31 -7.43
N TYR A 43 20.81 -9.07 -6.33
CA TYR A 43 19.59 -9.08 -5.52
C TYR A 43 19.31 -7.71 -4.90
N LYS A 44 20.34 -7.02 -4.34
CA LYS A 44 20.16 -5.67 -3.79
C LYS A 44 19.69 -4.68 -4.86
N PHE A 45 20.27 -4.75 -6.06
CA PHE A 45 19.85 -3.92 -7.18
C PHE A 45 18.40 -4.20 -7.58
N PHE A 46 18.06 -5.48 -7.78
CA PHE A 46 16.69 -5.91 -8.08
C PHE A 46 15.70 -5.39 -7.03
N LYS A 47 15.98 -5.65 -5.75
CA LYS A 47 15.15 -5.22 -4.63
C LYS A 47 14.92 -3.72 -4.65
N LYS A 48 15.99 -2.93 -4.87
CA LYS A 48 15.89 -1.46 -4.95
C LYS A 48 14.96 -1.02 -6.08
N GLN A 49 15.09 -1.61 -7.27
CA GLN A 49 14.22 -1.29 -8.42
C GLN A 49 12.76 -1.67 -8.16
N LEU A 50 12.53 -2.91 -7.71
CA LEU A 50 11.18 -3.39 -7.40
C LEU A 50 10.49 -2.52 -6.34
N MET A 51 11.19 -2.19 -5.25
CA MET A 51 10.67 -1.32 -4.21
C MET A 51 10.33 0.07 -4.75
N SER A 52 11.28 0.72 -5.45
CA SER A 52 11.04 2.06 -6.02
C SER A 52 9.82 2.07 -6.92
N GLN A 53 9.76 1.13 -7.87
CA GLN A 53 8.65 1.03 -8.83
C GLN A 53 7.32 0.76 -8.12
N THR A 54 7.29 -0.13 -7.13
CA THR A 54 6.07 -0.45 -6.37
C THR A 54 5.56 0.80 -5.63
N TYR A 55 6.44 1.53 -4.95
CA TYR A 55 6.06 2.73 -4.21
C TYR A 55 5.64 3.88 -5.13
N ASP A 56 6.32 4.08 -6.24
CA ASP A 56 5.98 5.15 -7.19
C ASP A 56 4.63 4.86 -7.86
N ASN A 57 4.37 3.60 -8.22
CA ASN A 57 3.06 3.17 -8.73
C ASN A 57 1.94 3.35 -7.70
N LEU A 58 2.19 3.01 -6.42
CA LEU A 58 1.21 3.23 -5.34
C LEU A 58 0.89 4.72 -5.17
N ARG A 59 1.91 5.60 -5.17
CA ARG A 59 1.69 7.05 -5.09
C ARG A 59 0.89 7.56 -6.28
N SER A 60 1.19 7.10 -7.48
CA SER A 60 0.43 7.49 -8.69
C SER A 60 -1.03 7.05 -8.57
N LEU A 61 -1.25 5.77 -8.24
CA LEU A 61 -2.59 5.20 -8.10
C LEU A 61 -3.42 5.95 -7.04
N PHE A 62 -2.85 6.27 -5.88
CA PHE A 62 -3.58 7.00 -4.85
C PHE A 62 -3.90 8.43 -5.24
N LYS A 63 -3.01 9.12 -5.96
CA LYS A 63 -3.33 10.43 -6.55
C LYS A 63 -4.45 10.36 -7.58
N ASP A 64 -4.47 9.32 -8.42
CA ASP A 64 -5.53 9.13 -9.40
C ASP A 64 -6.88 8.86 -8.70
N LEU A 65 -6.90 8.03 -7.66
CA LEU A 65 -8.10 7.75 -6.86
C LEU A 65 -8.57 8.96 -6.04
N GLU A 66 -7.65 9.79 -5.56
CA GLU A 66 -7.93 11.09 -4.93
C GLU A 66 -8.58 12.05 -5.94
N ALA A 67 -8.05 12.16 -7.15
CA ALA A 67 -8.63 12.97 -8.22
C ALA A 67 -10.05 12.51 -8.61
N LEU A 68 -10.32 11.21 -8.52
CA LEU A 68 -11.65 10.61 -8.69
C LEU A 68 -12.57 10.76 -7.46
N LYS A 69 -12.09 11.40 -6.38
CA LYS A 69 -12.81 11.60 -5.11
C LYS A 69 -13.19 10.29 -4.40
N LEU A 70 -12.44 9.22 -4.65
CA LEU A 70 -12.59 7.93 -3.98
C LEU A 70 -11.78 7.86 -2.70
N LEU A 71 -10.62 8.52 -2.68
CA LEU A 71 -9.75 8.62 -1.51
C LEU A 71 -9.52 10.08 -1.11
N GLU A 72 -9.09 10.28 0.12
CA GLU A 72 -8.60 11.56 0.64
C GLU A 72 -7.31 11.36 1.45
N PRO A 73 -6.38 12.33 1.42
CA PRO A 73 -5.16 12.26 2.22
C PRO A 73 -5.50 12.33 3.71
N THR A 74 -4.84 11.50 4.50
CA THR A 74 -4.96 11.54 5.97
C THR A 74 -4.07 12.63 6.57
N SER A 75 -4.33 12.98 7.82
CA SER A 75 -3.48 13.88 8.60
C SER A 75 -2.22 13.20 9.14
N TYR A 76 -2.07 11.88 8.98
CA TYR A 76 -0.90 11.14 9.44
C TYR A 76 0.31 11.43 8.54
N PRO A 77 1.51 11.67 9.11
CA PRO A 77 2.73 11.89 8.34
C PRO A 77 3.30 10.55 7.83
N GLU A 78 2.57 9.89 6.95
CA GLU A 78 2.89 8.54 6.47
C GLU A 78 3.19 8.56 4.97
N ASP A 79 4.31 7.97 4.57
CA ASP A 79 4.61 7.66 3.18
C ASP A 79 4.59 6.14 2.95
N VAL A 80 4.20 5.72 1.75
CA VAL A 80 4.15 4.31 1.34
C VAL A 80 5.47 3.55 1.53
N LYS A 81 6.61 4.24 1.66
CA LYS A 81 7.92 3.65 1.97
C LYS A 81 8.10 3.29 3.45
N ASP A 82 7.32 3.89 4.34
CA ASP A 82 7.48 3.74 5.80
C ASP A 82 6.88 2.43 6.33
N GLY A 83 6.27 1.63 5.44
CA GLY A 83 5.70 0.33 5.76
C GLY A 83 4.37 0.45 6.50
N TYR A 84 4.03 -0.59 7.23
CA TYR A 84 2.78 -0.65 8.00
C TYR A 84 2.80 0.32 9.18
N LYS A 85 1.66 0.98 9.43
CA LYS A 85 1.41 1.79 10.63
C LYS A 85 0.09 1.37 11.28
N PRO A 86 -0.02 1.42 12.63
CA PRO A 86 -1.26 1.11 13.35
C PRO A 86 -2.25 2.30 13.31
N THR A 87 -2.42 2.90 12.14
CA THR A 87 -3.36 4.00 11.87
C THR A 87 -4.47 3.52 10.94
N SER A 88 -5.53 4.31 10.78
CA SER A 88 -6.62 3.95 9.88
C SER A 88 -6.21 3.85 8.42
N SER A 89 -5.22 4.65 8.01
CA SER A 89 -4.58 4.58 6.68
C SER A 89 -3.77 3.29 6.49
N GLY A 90 -3.29 2.67 7.59
CA GLY A 90 -2.42 1.49 7.55
C GLY A 90 -1.00 1.77 7.05
N GLY A 91 -0.57 3.02 6.99
CA GLY A 91 0.70 3.45 6.40
C GLY A 91 0.63 3.80 4.92
N SER A 92 -0.58 3.88 4.34
CA SER A 92 -0.78 4.31 2.96
C SER A 92 -0.77 5.84 2.80
N GLY A 93 -1.07 6.57 3.88
CA GLY A 93 -1.28 8.02 3.89
C GLY A 93 -2.67 8.45 3.42
N TYR A 94 -3.54 7.52 3.03
CA TYR A 94 -4.87 7.78 2.45
C TYR A 94 -5.99 7.03 3.19
N ALA A 95 -7.19 7.60 3.18
CA ALA A 95 -8.42 6.98 3.67
C ALA A 95 -9.51 7.08 2.60
N ASN A 96 -10.60 6.32 2.76
CA ASN A 96 -11.78 6.48 1.91
C ASN A 96 -12.31 7.92 2.01
N ALA A 97 -12.66 8.50 0.87
CA ALA A 97 -13.39 9.76 0.87
C ALA A 97 -14.78 9.56 1.48
N GLN A 98 -15.31 10.58 2.15
CA GLN A 98 -16.64 10.51 2.77
C GLN A 98 -17.76 10.09 1.78
N SER A 99 -17.61 10.45 0.50
CA SER A 99 -18.58 10.07 -0.54
C SER A 99 -18.59 8.56 -0.83
N LEU A 100 -17.42 7.93 -0.79
CA LEU A 100 -17.26 6.49 -0.97
C LEU A 100 -17.83 5.74 0.23
N ASP A 101 -17.52 6.16 1.46
CA ASP A 101 -18.05 5.52 2.66
C ASP A 101 -19.58 5.58 2.73
N LYS A 102 -20.19 6.71 2.34
CA LYS A 102 -21.65 6.83 2.24
C LYS A 102 -22.23 5.83 1.24
N TRP A 103 -21.61 5.70 0.07
CA TRP A 103 -22.05 4.75 -0.95
C TRP A 103 -21.90 3.30 -0.48
N LEU A 104 -20.76 2.93 0.11
CA LEU A 104 -20.53 1.58 0.64
C LEU A 104 -21.58 1.19 1.68
N ASN A 105 -21.90 2.10 2.62
CA ASN A 105 -22.92 1.84 3.62
C ASN A 105 -24.32 1.65 3.00
N SER A 106 -24.66 2.39 1.93
CA SER A 106 -25.96 2.27 1.26
C SER A 106 -26.17 0.96 0.49
N VAL A 107 -25.09 0.23 0.18
CA VAL A 107 -25.16 -1.06 -0.56
C VAL A 107 -25.21 -2.26 0.39
N HIS A 108 -24.92 -2.05 1.67
CA HIS A 108 -24.94 -3.08 2.71
C HIS A 108 -26.18 -3.01 3.63
N GLU A 109 -27.09 -2.07 3.39
CA GLU A 109 -28.46 -2.03 3.94
C GLU A 109 -29.45 -2.81 3.07
#